data_AF-A0A920SEE8-F1
#
_entry.id   AF-A0A920SEE8-F1
#
_cell.length_a   1.000
_cell.length_b   1.000
_cell.length_c   1.000
_cell.angle_alpha   90.00
_cell.angle_beta   90.00
_cell.angle_gamma   90.00
#
_symmetry.space_group_name_H-M   'P 1'
#
loop_
_entity.id
_entity.type
_entity.pdbx_description
1 polymer ?
#
loop_
_entity_poly.entity_id
_entity_poly.type
_entity_poly.pdbx_seq_one_letter_code
_entity_poly.pdbx_strand_id
1 'polypeptide(L)' 'MQRAVYYAGGLNPAPEVLEAMDRANGAYVPLMELEERAGEAIAKMVGVPAAYITSEQAHP' A
#
# COMPACT_ATOMS: atom_id res chain seq x y z
N MET A 1 24.69 -5.01 -9.31
CA MET A 1 23.91 -5.23 -8.08
C MET A 1 22.69 -6.06 -8.43
N GLN A 2 22.48 -7.16 -7.70
CA GLN A 2 21.48 -8.19 -8.02
C GLN A 2 20.06 -7.68 -7.76
N ARG A 3 19.14 -7.87 -8.72
CA ARG A 3 17.70 -7.67 -8.51
C ARG A 3 17.24 -8.66 -7.44
N ALA A 4 16.72 -8.18 -6.31
CA ALA A 4 16.11 -9.06 -5.32
C ALA A 4 14.87 -9.73 -5.94
N VAL A 5 14.96 -11.02 -6.25
CA VAL A 5 13.81 -11.85 -6.57
C VAL A 5 13.41 -12.55 -5.28
N TYR A 6 12.27 -12.16 -4.70
CA TYR A 6 11.72 -12.82 -3.52
C TYR A 6 11.15 -14.18 -3.92
N TYR A 7 11.99 -15.23 -3.88
CA TYR A 7 11.64 -16.63 -4.15
C TYR A 7 10.85 -17.29 -3.00
N ALA A 8 9.86 -16.59 -2.46
CA ALA A 8 8.88 -17.12 -1.51
C ALA A 8 7.59 -16.31 -1.62
N GLY A 9 6.75 -16.61 -2.63
CA GLY A 9 5.40 -16.04 -2.76
C GLY A 9 5.31 -14.51 -2.85
N GLY A 10 6.40 -13.81 -3.14
CA GLY A 10 6.47 -12.35 -3.13
C GLY A 10 5.99 -11.74 -4.45
N LEU A 11 5.22 -10.66 -4.34
CA LEU A 11 4.85 -9.80 -5.48
C LEU A 11 6.12 -9.33 -6.20
N ASN A 12 6.16 -9.46 -7.53
CA ASN A 12 7.08 -8.72 -8.38
C ASN A 12 6.36 -7.43 -8.79
N PRO A 13 6.50 -6.31 -8.06
CA PRO A 13 5.70 -5.12 -8.30
C PRO A 13 6.08 -4.53 -9.65
N ALA A 14 5.09 -4.03 -10.39
CA ALA A 14 5.37 -3.33 -11.63
C ALA A 14 6.19 -2.05 -11.35
N PRO A 15 6.98 -1.54 -12.33
CA PRO A 15 7.87 -0.39 -12.12
C PRO A 15 7.17 0.83 -11.52
N GLU A 16 5.93 1.12 -11.94
CA GLU A 16 5.13 2.21 -11.42
C GLU A 16 4.82 2.08 -9.92
N VAL A 17 4.71 0.85 -9.41
CA VAL A 17 4.51 0.55 -7.99
C VAL A 17 5.80 0.83 -7.23
N LEU A 18 6.95 0.40 -7.77
CA LEU A 18 8.26 0.66 -7.15
C LEU A 18 8.55 2.16 -7.03
N GLU A 19 8.24 2.93 -8.08
CA GLU A 19 8.39 4.40 -8.07
C GLU A 19 7.44 5.05 -7.05
N ALA A 20 6.21 4.56 -6.92
CA ALA A 20 5.28 5.05 -5.91
C ALA A 20 5.77 4.76 -4.48
N MET A 21 6.32 3.57 -4.25
CA MET A 21 6.91 3.17 -2.96
C MET A 21 8.11 4.05 -2.60
N ASP A 22 9.00 4.34 -3.55
CA ASP A 22 10.17 5.20 -3.31
C ASP A 22 9.75 6.63 -2.94
N ARG A 23 8.75 7.20 -3.63
CA ARG A 23 8.18 8.51 -3.26
C ARG A 23 7.54 8.49 -1.88
N ALA A 24 6.81 7.44 -1.54
CA ALA A 24 6.16 7.31 -0.23
C ALA A 24 7.18 7.23 0.91
N ASN A 25 8.33 6.58 0.70
CA ASN A 25 9.39 6.43 1.70
C ASN A 25 10.01 7.77 2.14
N GLY A 26 9.97 8.80 1.28
CA GLY A 26 10.43 10.14 1.61
C GLY A 26 9.35 11.08 2.17
N ALA A 27 8.11 10.62 2.30
CA ALA A 27 6.99 11.44 2.72
C ALA A 27 6.59 11.18 4.18
N TYR A 28 6.18 12.23 4.87
CA TYR A 28 5.48 12.12 6.14
C TYR A 28 4.02 12.49 5.95
N VAL A 29 3.12 11.60 6.34
CA VAL A 29 1.67 11.81 6.28
C VAL A 29 1.06 11.41 7.62
N PRO A 30 0.20 12.24 8.24
CA PRO A 30 -0.55 11.85 9.42
C PRO A 30 -1.38 10.59 9.15
N LEU A 31 -1.35 9.61 10.06
CA LEU A 31 -2.03 8.32 9.87
C LEU A 31 -3.53 8.47 9.55
N MET A 32 -4.23 9.35 10.27
CA MET A 32 -5.65 9.62 10.03
C MET A 32 -5.94 10.09 8.60
N GLU A 33 -5.08 10.97 8.07
CA GLU A 33 -5.22 11.48 6.69
C GLU A 33 -4.92 10.37 5.68
N LEU A 34 -3.91 9.54 5.94
CA LEU A 34 -3.57 8.40 5.09
C LEU A 34 -4.72 7.40 5.01
N GLU A 35 -5.31 7.04 6.15
CA GLU A 35 -6.42 6.08 6.24
C GLU A 35 -7.67 6.61 5.53
N GLU A 36 -8.00 7.89 5.70
CA GLU A 36 -9.13 8.54 5.02
C GLU A 36 -8.94 8.49 3.49
N ARG A 37 -7.78 8.95 2.99
CA ARG A 37 -7.49 9.00 1.55
C ARG A 37 -7.42 7.62 0.92
N ALA A 38 -6.77 6.66 1.59
CA ALA A 38 -6.65 5.30 1.09
C ALA A 38 -8.01 4.59 1.10
N GLY A 39 -8.81 4.80 2.15
CA GLY A 39 -10.19 4.30 2.24
C GLY A 39 -11.08 4.84 1.12
N GLU A 40 -11.06 6.15 0.86
CA GLU A 40 -11.79 6.78 -0.25
C GLU A 40 -11.39 6.18 -1.61
N ALA A 41 -10.08 6.03 -1.85
CA ALA A 41 -9.55 5.47 -3.09
C ALA A 41 -10.04 4.04 -3.31
N ILE A 42 -9.95 3.17 -2.30
CA ILE A 42 -10.41 1.78 -2.39
C ILE A 42 -11.92 1.72 -2.55
N ALA A 43 -12.67 2.49 -1.77
CA ALA A 43 -14.14 2.52 -1.86
C ALA A 43 -14.61 2.83 -3.28
N LYS A 44 -13.96 3.79 -3.94
CA LYS A 44 -14.20 4.14 -5.34
C LYS A 44 -13.83 3.00 -6.30
N MET A 45 -12.70 2.33 -6.09
CA MET A 45 -12.24 1.23 -6.95
C MET A 45 -13.19 0.02 -6.91
N VAL A 46 -13.76 -0.29 -5.75
CA VAL A 46 -14.60 -1.50 -5.56
C VAL A 46 -16.09 -1.21 -5.55
N GLY A 47 -16.51 0.06 -5.59
CA GLY A 47 -17.92 0.46 -5.70
C GLY A 47 -18.72 0.33 -4.40
N VAL A 48 -18.08 0.55 -3.25
CA VAL A 48 -18.74 0.52 -1.92
C VAL A 48 -18.85 1.92 -1.31
N PRO A 49 -19.77 2.15 -0.35
CA PRO A 49 -19.93 3.47 0.26
C PRO A 49 -18.72 3.96 1.06
N ALA A 50 -17.96 3.04 1.66
CA ALA A 50 -16.76 3.33 2.44
C ALA A 50 -15.88 2.08 2.55
N ALA A 51 -14.57 2.29 2.69
CA ALA A 51 -13.60 1.26 3.01
C ALA A 51 -12.68 1.78 4.12
N TYR A 52 -12.28 0.89 5.04
CA TYR A 52 -11.34 1.20 6.12
C TYR A 52 -10.14 0.27 6.01
N ILE A 53 -8.94 0.83 6.14
CA ILE A 53 -7.69 0.08 6.12
C ILE A 53 -7.12 0.12 7.53
N THR A 54 -6.72 -1.04 8.04
CA THR A 54 -5.99 -1.18 9.30
C THR A 54 -4.70 -1.94 9.03
N SER A 55 -3.69 -1.74 9.87
CA SER A 55 -2.59 -2.69 9.93
C SER A 55 -3.12 -4.08 10.24
N GLU A 56 -2.63 -5.10 9.55
CA GLU A 56 -2.87 -6.48 9.94
C GLU A 56 -2.25 -6.72 11.32
N GLN A 57 -3.01 -7.32 12.24
CA GLN A 57 -2.44 -7.89 13.46
C GLN A 57 -1.96 -9.30 13.11
N ALA A 58 -0.64 -9.51 13.02
CA ALA A 58 -0.08 -10.84 12.89
C ALA A 58 -0.55 -11.68 14.08
N HIS A 59 -1.44 -12.63 13.83
CA HIS A 59 -1.89 -13.59 14.85
C HIS A 59 -0.72 -14.53 15.16
N PRO A 60 -0.36 -14.77 16.44
CA PRO A 60 0.73 -15.67 16.80
C PRO A 60 0.47 -17.12 16.35
#